data_AF-A0A399YF97-F1
#
_entry.id   AF-A0A399YF97-F1
#
_cell.length_a   1.000
_cell.length_b   1.000
_cell.length_c   1.000
_cell.angle_alpha   90.00
_cell.angle_beta   90.00
_cell.angle_gamma   90.00
#
_symmetry.space_group_name_H-M   'P 1'
#
loop_
_entity.id
_entity.type
_entity.pdbx_description
1 polymer ?
#
loop_
_entity_poly.entity_id
_entity_poly.type
_entity_poly.pdbx_seq_one_letter_code
_entity_poly.pdbx_strand_id
1 'polypeptide(L)' 'MAGEVRGQIDVVLQPVGAALDHWAWRKLMDSHPELALAVEAAVARGAQPRDIRRYVIEHTQQAELAGFVEQAARWLARGS' A
#
# COMPACT_ATOMS: atom_id res chain seq x y z
N MET A 1 3.53 -20.33 23.15
CA MET A 1 3.42 -21.28 22.03
C MET A 1 2.72 -20.69 20.79
N ALA A 2 1.44 -20.29 20.82
CA ALA A 2 0.77 -19.77 19.59
C ALA A 2 1.29 -18.40 19.09
N GLY A 3 1.82 -17.55 19.98
CA GLY A 3 2.35 -16.22 19.63
C GLY A 3 3.71 -16.24 18.92
N GLU A 4 4.62 -17.14 19.32
CA GLU A 4 5.96 -17.26 18.70
C GLU A 4 5.88 -17.79 17.26
N VAL A 5 5.00 -18.76 17.00
CA VAL A 5 4.81 -19.32 15.65
C VAL A 5 4.28 -18.27 14.68
N ARG A 6 3.37 -17.39 15.13
CA ARG A 6 2.84 -16.29 14.31
C ARG A 6 3.93 -15.26 13.96
N GLY A 7 4.76 -14.88 14.94
CA GLY A 7 5.89 -13.98 14.71
C GLY A 7 6.91 -14.54 13.72
N GLN A 8 7.19 -15.84 13.78
CA GLN A 8 8.08 -16.52 12.84
C GLN A 8 7.54 -16.50 11.40
N ILE A 9 6.24 -16.73 11.21
CA ILE A 9 5.60 -16.71 9.88
C ILE A 9 5.59 -15.30 9.30
N ASP A 10 5.30 -14.28 10.11
CA ASP A 10 5.27 -12.89 9.67
C ASP A 10 6.65 -12.43 9.14
N VAL A 11 7.74 -12.86 9.77
CA VAL A 11 9.11 -12.60 9.28
C VAL A 11 9.38 -13.28 7.94
N VAL A 12 8.95 -14.53 7.78
CA VAL A 12 9.17 -15.28 6.52
C VAL A 12 8.36 -14.70 5.36
N LEU A 13 7.17 -14.17 5.63
CA LEU A 13 6.27 -13.62 4.60
C LEU A 13 6.47 -12.13 4.32
N GLN A 14 7.24 -11.40 5.14
CA GLN A 14 7.55 -9.99 4.90
C GLN A 14 8.03 -9.69 3.47
N PRO A 15 8.96 -10.47 2.88
CA PRO A 15 9.38 -10.26 1.49
C PRO A 15 8.23 -10.39 0.47
N VAL A 16 7.27 -11.27 0.73
CA VAL A 16 6.07 -11.41 -0.11
C VAL A 16 5.22 -10.15 0.00
N GLY A 17 4.99 -9.64 1.21
CA GLY A 17 4.27 -8.38 1.42
C GLY A 17 4.92 -7.20 0.69
N ALA A 18 6.26 -7.08 0.76
CA ALA A 18 7.00 -6.05 0.05
C ALA A 18 6.87 -6.16 -1.48
N ALA A 19 6.92 -7.39 -2.02
CA ALA A 19 6.73 -7.64 -3.45
C ALA A 19 5.30 -7.31 -3.92
N LEU A 20 4.29 -7.62 -3.11
CA LEU A 20 2.89 -7.26 -3.40
C LEU A 20 2.67 -5.75 -3.39
N ASP A 21 3.24 -5.03 -2.41
CA ASP A 21 3.18 -3.58 -2.36
C ASP A 21 3.85 -2.95 -3.61
N HIS A 22 5.01 -3.45 -4.05
CA HIS A 22 5.66 -3.01 -5.30
C HIS A 22 4.79 -3.29 -6.53
N TRP A 23 4.23 -4.50 -6.62
CA TRP A 23 3.35 -4.87 -7.72
C TRP A 23 2.10 -3.99 -7.76
N ALA A 24 1.51 -3.66 -6.62
CA ALA A 24 0.39 -2.73 -6.52
C ALA A 24 0.76 -1.33 -7.03
N TRP A 25 1.95 -0.82 -6.67
CA TRP A 25 2.46 0.45 -7.20
C TRP A 25 2.59 0.42 -8.74
N ARG A 26 3.21 -0.64 -9.30
CA ARG A 26 3.34 -0.83 -10.75
C ARG A 26 1.97 -0.87 -11.43
N LYS A 27 1.04 -1.67 -10.90
CA LYS A 27 -0.32 -1.78 -11.44
C LYS A 27 -1.06 -0.44 -11.39
N LEU A 28 -0.89 0.34 -10.31
CA LEU A 28 -1.52 1.65 -10.18
C LEU A 28 -0.96 2.62 -11.22
N MET A 29 0.36 2.65 -11.42
CA MET A 29 1.04 3.44 -12.46
C MET A 29 0.54 3.07 -13.86
N ASP A 30 0.39 1.78 -14.15
CA ASP A 30 -0.01 1.30 -15.48
C ASP A 30 -1.51 1.54 -15.77
N SER A 31 -2.38 1.45 -14.76
CA SER A 31 -3.84 1.52 -14.94
C SER A 31 -4.46 2.89 -14.62
N HIS A 32 -3.87 3.64 -13.68
CA HIS A 32 -4.37 4.92 -13.17
C HIS A 32 -3.21 5.87 -12.87
N PRO A 33 -2.43 6.31 -13.88
CA PRO A 33 -1.20 7.06 -13.68
C PRO A 33 -1.39 8.37 -12.90
N GLU A 34 -2.49 9.08 -13.11
CA GLU A 34 -2.79 10.32 -12.37
C GLU A 34 -3.04 10.05 -10.87
N LEU A 35 -3.72 8.95 -10.54
CA LEU A 35 -3.94 8.54 -9.16
C LEU A 35 -2.61 8.10 -8.52
N ALA A 36 -1.75 7.40 -9.27
CA ALA A 36 -0.43 7.02 -8.80
C ALA A 36 0.42 8.25 -8.42
N LEU A 37 0.47 9.26 -9.28
CA LEU A 37 1.16 10.53 -9.02
C LEU A 37 0.58 11.26 -7.80
N ALA A 38 -0.74 11.28 -7.63
CA ALA A 38 -1.38 11.89 -6.48
C ALA A 38 -1.03 11.16 -5.16
N VAL A 39 -0.96 9.83 -5.19
CA VAL A 39 -0.55 9.01 -4.03
C VAL A 39 0.92 9.27 -3.69
N GLU A 40 1.80 9.31 -4.68
CA GLU A 40 3.22 9.64 -4.49
C GLU A 40 3.40 11.02 -3.86
N ALA A 41 2.71 12.04 -4.39
CA ALA A 41 2.76 13.38 -3.83
C ALA A 41 2.22 13.44 -2.39
N ALA A 42 1.17 12.67 -2.07
CA ALA A 42 0.62 12.60 -0.72
C ALA A 42 1.61 11.94 0.26
N VAL A 43 2.23 10.82 -0.12
CA VAL A 43 3.25 10.14 0.69
C VAL A 43 4.47 11.03 0.90
N ALA A 44 4.95 11.72 -0.15
CA ALA A 44 6.06 12.67 -0.05
C ALA A 44 5.77 13.83 0.91
N ARG A 45 4.50 14.17 1.13
CA ARG A 45 4.04 15.17 2.11
C ARG A 45 3.79 14.60 3.52
N GLY A 46 4.09 13.33 3.73
CA GLY A 46 3.98 12.66 5.03
C GLY A 46 2.64 11.96 5.30
N ALA A 47 1.75 11.86 4.31
CA ALA A 47 0.50 11.10 4.47
C ALA A 47 0.81 9.62 4.73
N GLN A 48 0.18 9.04 5.75
CA GLN A 48 0.36 7.62 6.04
C GLN A 48 -0.49 6.77 5.11
N PRO A 49 -0.05 5.55 4.73
CA PRO A 49 -0.81 4.66 3.85
C PRO A 49 -2.27 4.44 4.28
N ARG A 50 -2.50 4.31 5.60
CA ARG A 50 -3.84 4.16 6.19
C ARG A 50 -4.75 5.37 5.97
N ASP A 51 -4.19 6.59 5.98
CA ASP A 51 -4.96 7.82 5.79
C ASP A 51 -5.39 7.95 4.33
N ILE A 52 -4.49 7.59 3.40
CA ILE A 52 -4.79 7.53 1.97
C ILE A 52 -5.86 6.48 1.69
N ARG A 53 -5.75 5.28 2.29
CA ARG A 53 -6.80 4.25 2.20
C ARG A 53 -8.15 4.78 2.65
N ARG A 54 -8.21 5.38 3.84
CA ARG A 54 -9.44 5.93 4.40
C ARG A 54 -10.07 6.94 3.44
N TYR A 55 -9.27 7.88 2.93
CA TYR A 55 -9.72 8.88 1.98
C TYR A 55 -10.33 8.23 0.72
N VAL A 56 -9.65 7.25 0.11
CA VAL A 56 -10.15 6.57 -1.09
C VAL A 56 -11.47 5.84 -0.82
N ILE A 57 -11.60 5.14 0.31
CA ILE A 57 -12.85 4.47 0.70
C ILE A 57 -13.99 5.48 0.84
N GLU A 58 -13.77 6.57 1.57
CA GLU A 58 -14.79 7.58 1.85
C GLU A 58 -15.33 8.25 0.57
N HIS A 59 -14.48 8.42 -0.45
CA HIS A 59 -14.84 9.14 -1.67
C HIS A 59 -15.33 8.23 -2.80
N THR A 60 -14.86 6.99 -2.87
CA THR A 60 -15.17 6.09 -3.99
C THR A 60 -16.08 4.93 -3.61
N GLN A 61 -16.12 4.58 -2.31
CA GLN A 61 -16.70 3.35 -1.78
C GLN A 61 -16.09 2.06 -2.39
N GLN A 62 -14.96 2.16 -3.10
CA GLN A 62 -14.29 1.03 -3.74
C GLN A 62 -13.20 0.46 -2.81
N ALA A 63 -13.56 -0.54 -2.01
CA ALA A 63 -12.67 -1.14 -1.03
C ALA A 63 -11.42 -1.80 -1.65
N GLU A 64 -11.57 -2.39 -2.85
CA GLU A 64 -10.47 -3.01 -3.59
C GLU A 64 -9.46 -1.96 -4.06
N LEU A 65 -9.94 -0.89 -4.72
CA LEU A 65 -9.11 0.24 -5.13
C LEU A 65 -8.36 0.84 -3.93
N ALA A 66 -9.04 1.04 -2.81
CA ALA A 66 -8.42 1.54 -1.60
C ALA A 66 -7.34 0.59 -1.02
N GLY A 67 -7.49 -0.72 -1.22
CA GLY A 67 -6.47 -1.71 -0.84
C GLY A 67 -5.23 -1.63 -1.71
N PHE A 68 -5.43 -1.48 -3.01
CA PHE A 68 -4.34 -1.26 -3.97
C PHE A 68 -3.58 0.03 -3.69
N VAL A 69 -4.30 1.13 -3.45
CA VAL A 69 -3.71 2.42 -3.13
C VAL A 69 -2.92 2.38 -1.81
N GLU A 70 -3.42 1.67 -0.79
CA GLU A 70 -2.69 1.48 0.47
C GLU A 70 -1.37 0.72 0.26
N GLN A 71 -1.42 -0.38 -0.48
CA GLN A 71 -0.25 -1.19 -0.82
C GLN A 71 0.80 -0.38 -1.58
N ALA A 72 0.36 0.37 -2.59
CA ALA A 72 1.21 1.29 -3.32
C ALA A 72 1.83 2.36 -2.41
N ALA A 73 1.04 2.97 -1.51
CA ALA A 73 1.55 3.96 -0.57
C ALA A 73 2.58 3.37 0.41
N ARG A 74 2.40 2.12 0.86
CA ARG A 74 3.39 1.42 1.69
C ARG A 74 4.71 1.18 0.96
N TRP A 75 4.66 0.86 -0.34
CA TRP A 75 5.86 0.78 -1.17
C TRP A 75 6.64 2.09 -1.17
N LEU A 76 5.95 3.19 -1.50
CA LEU A 76 6.56 4.53 -1.58
C LEU A 76 7.13 5.00 -0.23
N ALA A 77 6.42 4.74 0.87
CA ALA A 77 6.83 5.16 2.21
C ALA A 77 8.12 4.47 2.71
N ARG A 78 8.54 3.36 2.10
CA ARG A 78 9.81 2.68 2.43
C ARG A 78 11.03 3.32 1.77
N GLY A 79 10.85 4.30 0.89
CA GLY A 79 11.94 4.93 0.14
C GLY A 79 12.34 4.08 -1.06
N SER A 80 11.42 3.98 -2.03
CA SER A 80 11.63 3.35 -3.35
C SER A 80 12.98 3.67 -3.98
#